data_AF-A0A3B1E2K1-F1
#
_entry.id   AF-A0A3B1E2K1-F1
#
_cell.length_a   1.000
_cell.length_b   1.000
_cell.length_c   1.000
_cell.angle_alpha   90.00
_cell.angle_beta   90.00
_cell.angle_gamma   90.00
#
_symmetry.space_group_name_H-M   'P 1'
#
loop_
_entity.id
_entity.type
_entity.pdbx_description
1 polymer ?
#
loop_
_entity_poly.entity_id
_entity_poly.type
_entity_poly.pdbx_seq_one_letter_code
_entity_poly.pdbx_strand_id
1 'polypeptide(L)'
;MEEKTSLLSKFLQLKSKMHIFANMNDADILSITKNIRLVKFNPGELIIKEGFTDDDIYYILKGEYNIVANRQVIGSFGADTLIGEMASLAKTKRTASVRANSEVIVFSFRIEN
;
A
#
# COMPACT_ATOMS: atom_id res chain seq x y z
N MET A 1 -9.68 10.47 -19.48
CA MET A 1 -9.86 11.61 -18.55
C MET A 1 -10.78 11.24 -17.39
N GLU A 2 -11.93 10.60 -17.67
CA GLU A 2 -12.92 10.17 -16.68
C GLU A 2 -12.43 9.06 -15.71
N GLU A 3 -11.70 8.06 -16.21
CA GLU A 3 -11.20 6.95 -15.39
C GLU A 3 -10.19 7.38 -14.31
N LYS A 4 -9.27 8.30 -14.66
CA LYS A 4 -8.28 8.85 -13.73
C LYS A 4 -8.95 9.63 -12.61
N THR A 5 -9.96 10.44 -12.92
CA THR A 5 -10.75 11.18 -11.93
C THR A 5 -11.49 10.22 -11.00
N SER A 6 -12.10 9.17 -11.54
CA SER A 6 -12.78 8.14 -10.74
C SER A 6 -11.83 7.42 -9.75
N LEU A 7 -10.60 7.11 -10.19
CA LEU A 7 -9.59 6.49 -9.35
C LEU A 7 -9.19 7.38 -8.17
N LEU A 8 -8.92 8.67 -8.42
CA LEU A 8 -8.53 9.64 -7.39
C LEU A 8 -9.65 9.83 -6.36
N SER A 9 -10.90 9.97 -6.82
CA SER A 9 -12.05 10.10 -5.93
C SER A 9 -12.20 8.88 -5.00
N LYS A 10 -12.04 7.65 -5.53
CA LYS A 10 -12.07 6.43 -4.73
C LYS A 10 -10.91 6.35 -3.73
N PHE A 11 -9.72 6.80 -4.12
CA PHE A 11 -8.56 6.85 -3.23
C PHE A 11 -8.80 7.81 -2.05
N LEU A 12 -9.28 9.02 -2.33
CA LEU A 12 -9.57 10.04 -1.30
C LEU A 12 -10.69 9.62 -0.35
N GLN A 13 -11.69 8.87 -0.82
CA GLN A 13 -12.74 8.30 0.04
C GLN A 13 -12.20 7.36 1.13
N LEU A 14 -11.01 6.78 0.92
CA LEU A 14 -10.36 5.86 1.87
C LEU A 14 -9.37 6.56 2.80
N LYS A 15 -9.17 7.88 2.68
CA LYS A 15 -8.18 8.62 3.48
C LYS A 15 -8.34 8.43 4.99
N SER A 16 -9.57 8.34 5.48
CA SER A 16 -9.86 8.16 6.91
C SER A 16 -9.49 6.77 7.43
N LYS A 17 -9.34 5.78 6.54
CA LYS A 17 -8.86 4.44 6.88
C LYS A 17 -7.32 4.34 6.85
N MET A 18 -6.64 5.27 6.18
CA MET A 18 -5.20 5.33 6.08
C MET A 18 -4.65 6.23 7.20
N HIS A 19 -4.08 5.64 8.26
CA HIS A 19 -3.65 6.38 9.45
C HIS A 19 -2.68 7.54 9.13
N ILE A 20 -1.86 7.40 8.09
CA ILE A 20 -0.93 8.43 7.60
C ILE A 20 -1.62 9.70 7.08
N PHE A 21 -2.91 9.64 6.74
CA PHE A 21 -3.70 10.73 6.18
C PHE A 21 -4.82 11.22 7.10
N ALA A 22 -4.94 10.68 8.32
CA ALA A 22 -6.10 10.87 9.18
C ALA A 22 -6.47 12.35 9.44
N ASN A 23 -5.47 13.26 9.41
CA ASN A 23 -5.64 14.69 9.69
C ASN A 23 -5.34 15.59 8.47
N MET A 24 -5.36 15.03 7.25
CA MET A 24 -5.05 15.78 6.03
C MET A 24 -6.30 16.07 5.20
N ASN A 25 -6.35 17.25 4.59
CA ASN A 25 -7.38 17.57 3.60
C ASN A 25 -7.04 16.93 2.24
N ASP A 26 -8.00 16.92 1.31
CA ASP A 26 -7.83 16.26 0.01
C ASP A 26 -6.72 16.91 -0.84
N ALA A 27 -6.59 18.24 -0.79
CA ALA A 27 -5.57 18.96 -1.53
C ALA A 27 -4.16 18.61 -1.02
N ASP A 28 -3.98 18.53 0.30
CA ASP A 28 -2.69 18.17 0.90
C ASP A 28 -2.31 16.73 0.51
N ILE A 29 -3.24 15.77 0.61
CA ILE A 29 -3.01 14.38 0.22
C ILE A 29 -2.61 14.32 -1.25
N LEU A 30 -3.34 14.99 -2.14
CA LEU A 30 -3.01 15.00 -3.57
C LEU A 30 -1.67 15.70 -3.87
N SER A 31 -1.26 16.67 -3.04
CA SER A 31 0.02 17.36 -3.22
C SER A 31 1.23 16.49 -2.87
N ILE A 32 1.09 15.60 -1.86
CA ILE A 32 2.19 14.74 -1.40
C ILE A 32 2.17 13.35 -2.02
N THR A 33 1.05 12.92 -2.61
CA THR A 33 0.92 11.58 -3.19
C THR A 33 1.19 11.56 -4.68
N LYS A 34 1.96 10.57 -5.13
CA LYS A 34 2.25 10.34 -6.55
C LYS A 34 2.00 8.90 -6.96
N ASN A 35 1.87 8.70 -8.26
CA ASN A 35 1.76 7.39 -8.90
C ASN A 35 0.63 6.50 -8.33
N ILE A 36 -0.51 7.11 -7.97
CA ILE A 36 -1.69 6.39 -7.49
C ILE A 36 -2.18 5.43 -8.60
N ARG A 37 -2.19 4.14 -8.29
CA ARG A 37 -2.58 3.06 -9.20
C ARG A 37 -3.43 2.03 -8.48
N LEU A 38 -4.36 1.42 -9.20
CA LEU A 38 -5.00 0.18 -8.78
C LEU A 38 -4.16 -0.98 -9.29
N VAL A 39 -3.68 -1.85 -8.40
CA VAL A 39 -2.82 -2.98 -8.76
C VAL A 39 -3.45 -4.27 -8.23
N LYS A 40 -3.36 -5.33 -9.04
CA LYS A 40 -3.80 -6.67 -8.68
C LYS A 40 -2.58 -7.58 -8.55
N PHE A 41 -2.58 -8.38 -7.50
CA PHE A 41 -1.62 -9.45 -7.27
C PHE A 41 -2.35 -10.80 -7.22
N ASN A 42 -1.83 -11.78 -7.92
CA ASN A 42 -2.33 -13.16 -7.90
C ASN A 42 -1.78 -13.92 -6.68
N PRO A 43 -2.43 -15.02 -6.26
CA PRO A 43 -1.91 -15.86 -5.19
C PRO A 43 -0.45 -16.26 -5.40
N GLY A 44 0.36 -16.10 -4.37
CA GLY A 44 1.78 -16.41 -4.37
C GLY A 44 2.70 -15.28 -4.86
N GLU A 45 2.18 -14.20 -5.43
CA GLU A 45 2.98 -13.04 -5.86
C GLU A 45 3.48 -12.20 -4.66
N LEU A 46 4.65 -11.57 -4.86
CA LEU A 46 5.23 -10.65 -3.90
C LEU A 46 4.70 -9.24 -4.12
N ILE A 47 4.12 -8.67 -3.08
CA ILE A 47 3.68 -7.27 -3.04
C ILE A 47 4.83 -6.38 -2.57
N ILE A 48 5.55 -6.81 -1.53
CA ILE A 48 6.75 -6.15 -0.99
C ILE A 48 7.84 -7.21 -0.81
N LYS A 49 9.10 -6.85 -1.07
CA LYS A 49 10.25 -7.73 -0.87
C LYS A 49 11.18 -7.21 0.23
N GLU A 50 11.46 -8.05 1.23
CA GLU A 50 12.39 -7.74 2.32
C GLU A 50 13.77 -7.32 1.80
N GLY A 51 14.36 -6.32 2.44
CA GLY A 51 15.69 -5.78 2.11
C GLY A 51 15.75 -4.84 0.90
N PHE A 52 14.65 -4.67 0.15
CA PHE A 52 14.59 -3.76 -0.99
C PHE A 52 14.39 -2.30 -0.54
N THR A 53 14.69 -1.36 -1.43
CA THR A 53 14.64 0.10 -1.17
C THR A 53 13.56 0.80 -1.97
N ASP A 54 12.56 0.07 -2.47
CA ASP A 54 11.39 0.67 -3.11
C ASP A 54 10.53 1.42 -2.09
N ASP A 55 9.84 2.46 -2.56
CA ASP A 55 9.17 3.48 -1.75
C ASP A 55 7.63 3.46 -1.90
N ASP A 56 7.10 2.50 -2.66
CA ASP A 56 5.66 2.35 -2.85
C ASP A 56 4.95 1.98 -1.53
N ILE A 57 3.79 2.55 -1.29
CA ILE A 57 2.89 2.26 -0.17
C ILE A 57 1.67 1.59 -0.75
N TYR A 58 1.13 0.62 -0.03
CA TYR A 58 -0.04 -0.14 -0.49
C TYR A 58 -1.15 -0.10 0.55
N TYR A 59 -2.35 0.26 0.10
CA TYR A 59 -3.57 0.09 0.88
C TYR A 59 -4.35 -1.11 0.33
N ILE A 60 -4.57 -2.14 1.16
CA ILE A 60 -5.20 -3.39 0.75
C ILE A 60 -6.72 -3.22 0.70
N LEU A 61 -7.29 -3.34 -0.50
CA LEU A 61 -8.74 -3.23 -0.74
C LEU A 61 -9.45 -4.57 -0.61
N LYS A 62 -8.79 -5.65 -1.00
CA LYS A 62 -9.33 -7.01 -1.05
C LYS A 62 -8.22 -8.02 -0.94
N GLY A 63 -8.53 -9.19 -0.37
CA GLY A 63 -7.68 -10.37 -0.39
C GLY A 63 -6.99 -10.61 0.94
N GLU A 64 -6.20 -11.67 0.96
CA GLU A 64 -5.44 -12.14 2.12
C GLU A 64 -3.97 -12.24 1.76
N TYR A 65 -3.11 -11.94 2.71
CA TYR A 65 -1.67 -11.97 2.52
C TYR A 65 -0.95 -12.37 3.79
N ASN A 66 0.28 -12.85 3.62
CA ASN A 66 1.21 -13.10 4.71
C ASN A 66 2.29 -12.03 4.74
N ILE A 67 2.65 -11.61 5.94
CA ILE A 67 3.91 -10.91 6.16
C ILE A 67 4.96 -11.96 6.53
N VAL A 68 6.12 -11.90 5.88
CA VAL A 68 7.22 -12.85 6.03
C VAL A 68 8.50 -12.08 6.32
N ALA A 69 9.13 -12.34 7.46
CA ALA A 69 10.42 -11.74 7.84
C ALA A 69 11.40 -12.86 8.20
N ASN A 70 12.67 -12.73 7.80
CA ASN A 70 13.68 -13.76 8.08
C ASN A 70 13.22 -15.18 7.67
N ARG A 71 12.51 -15.31 6.55
CA ARG A 71 11.93 -16.56 6.01
C ARG A 71 10.85 -17.22 6.87
N GLN A 72 10.33 -16.52 7.88
CA GLN A 72 9.23 -17.02 8.71
C GLN A 72 7.97 -16.17 8.50
N VAL A 73 6.81 -16.82 8.44
CA VAL A 73 5.52 -16.11 8.42
C VAL A 73 5.30 -15.52 9.80
N ILE A 74 5.24 -14.19 9.87
CA ILE A 74 5.01 -13.47 11.14
C ILE A 74 3.53 -13.19 11.39
N GLY A 75 2.69 -13.26 10.36
CA GLY A 75 1.25 -13.13 10.47
C GLY A 75 0.54 -13.19 9.14
N SER A 76 -0.77 -13.42 9.21
CA SER A 76 -1.71 -13.42 8.09
C SER A 76 -2.73 -12.31 8.30
N PHE A 77 -2.99 -11.55 7.25
CA PHE A 77 -3.80 -10.33 7.32
C PHE A 77 -4.72 -10.24 6.10
N GLY A 78 -5.74 -9.38 6.22
CA GLY A 78 -6.75 -9.15 5.19
C GLY A 78 -6.80 -7.70 4.72
N ALA A 79 -7.95 -7.33 4.14
CA ALA A 79 -8.21 -5.98 3.64
C ALA A 79 -8.19 -4.90 4.74
N ASP A 80 -8.33 -3.64 4.31
CA ASP A 80 -8.35 -2.45 5.16
C ASP A 80 -7.07 -2.26 6.00
N THR A 81 -5.93 -2.66 5.44
CA THR A 81 -4.61 -2.47 6.03
C THR A 81 -3.71 -1.64 5.12
N LEU A 82 -2.92 -0.76 5.71
CA LEU A 82 -1.84 -0.03 5.05
C LEU A 82 -0.51 -0.78 5.30
N ILE A 83 0.28 -0.99 4.26
CA ILE A 83 1.58 -1.65 4.34
C ILE A 83 2.65 -0.89 3.56
N GLY A 84 3.90 -1.01 4.04
CA GLY A 84 5.08 -0.42 3.41
C GLY A 84 5.29 1.06 3.73
N GLU A 85 4.36 1.69 4.44
CA GLU A 85 4.45 3.08 4.90
C GLU A 85 5.64 3.29 5.83
N MET A 86 5.93 2.34 6.73
CA MET A 86 7.06 2.47 7.66
C MET A 86 8.39 2.69 6.94
N ALA A 87 8.71 1.84 5.97
CA ALA A 87 9.97 1.93 5.23
C ALA A 87 10.00 3.16 4.29
N SER A 88 8.86 3.49 3.67
CA SER A 88 8.74 4.64 2.77
C SER A 88 8.92 5.98 3.50
N LEU A 89 8.34 6.12 4.70
CA LEU A 89 8.44 7.32 5.53
C LEU A 89 9.78 7.43 6.25
N ALA A 90 10.28 6.32 6.81
CA ALA A 90 11.57 6.30 7.51
C ALA A 90 12.79 6.29 6.57
N LYS A 91 12.58 6.16 5.26
CA LYS A 91 13.64 6.01 4.23
C LYS A 91 14.61 4.87 4.55
N THR A 92 14.05 3.73 4.97
CA THR A 92 14.81 2.51 5.27
C THR A 92 14.53 1.42 4.24
N LYS A 93 15.31 0.34 4.29
CA LYS A 93 14.97 -0.90 3.57
C LYS A 93 13.67 -1.50 4.10
N ARG A 94 12.97 -2.28 3.26
CA ARG A 94 11.83 -3.10 3.66
C ARG A 94 12.25 -4.09 4.76
N THR A 95 11.53 -4.09 5.89
CA THR A 95 11.82 -4.93 7.05
C THR A 95 11.22 -6.34 6.96
N ALA A 96 10.26 -6.54 6.05
CA ALA A 96 9.62 -7.81 5.78
C ALA A 96 9.15 -7.87 4.32
N SER A 97 8.92 -9.08 3.84
CA SER A 97 8.22 -9.34 2.59
C SER A 97 6.71 -9.42 2.84
N VAL A 98 5.92 -9.06 1.83
CA VAL A 98 4.47 -9.27 1.84
C VAL A 98 4.11 -10.12 0.63
N ARG A 99 3.42 -11.23 0.88
CA ARG A 99 3.07 -12.21 -0.15
C ARG A 99 1.57 -12.45 -0.18
N ALA A 100 0.97 -12.35 -1.36
CA ALA A 100 -0.45 -12.62 -1.54
C ALA A 100 -0.75 -14.12 -1.31
N ASN A 101 -1.79 -14.42 -0.53
CA ASN A 101 -2.31 -15.78 -0.34
C ASN A 101 -3.54 -16.03 -1.23
N SER A 102 -4.27 -14.97 -1.57
CA SER A 102 -5.39 -14.97 -2.51
C SER A 102 -5.20 -13.89 -3.58
N GLU A 103 -6.22 -13.63 -4.40
CA GLU A 103 -6.21 -12.43 -5.24
C GLU A 103 -6.27 -11.19 -4.36
N VAL A 104 -5.21 -10.38 -4.40
CA VAL A 104 -5.08 -9.15 -3.63
C VAL A 104 -5.23 -7.94 -4.55
N ILE A 105 -6.12 -7.01 -4.20
CA ILE A 105 -6.29 -5.75 -4.91
C ILE A 105 -5.86 -4.62 -3.98
N VAL A 106 -5.04 -3.71 -4.48
CA VAL A 106 -4.49 -2.61 -3.69
C VAL A 106 -4.58 -1.28 -4.41
N PHE A 107 -4.64 -0.20 -3.65
CA PHE A 107 -4.08 1.07 -4.11
C PHE A 107 -2.58 1.05 -3.86
N SER A 108 -1.79 1.36 -4.89
CA SER A 108 -0.34 1.61 -4.80
C SER A 108 -0.10 3.10 -5.04
N PHE A 109 0.72 3.73 -4.21
CA PHE A 109 1.09 5.15 -4.33
C PHE A 109 2.44 5.42 -3.67
N ARG A 110 3.00 6.61 -3.87
CA ARG A 110 4.22 7.07 -3.20
C ARG A 110 3.95 8.38 -2.47
N ILE A 111 4.70 8.64 -1.41
CA ILE A 111 4.71 9.94 -0.73
C ILE A 111 6.01 10.64 -1.07
N GLU A 112 5.91 11.86 -1.60
CA GLU A 112 7.04 12.74 -1.73
C GLU A 112 7.36 13.40 -0.40
N ASN A 113 8.66 13.41 -0.09
CA ASN A 113 9.25 14.15 1.02
C ASN A 113 9.81 15.47 0.50
#